data_AF-A0A2A5XFX5-F1
#
_entry.id   AF-A0A2A5XFX5-F1
#
_cell.length_a   1.000
_cell.length_b   1.000
_cell.length_c   1.000
_cell.angle_alpha   90.00
_cell.angle_beta   90.00
_cell.angle_gamma   90.00
#
_symmetry.space_group_name_H-M   'P 1'
#
loop_
_entity.id
_entity.type
_entity.pdbx_description
1 polymer ?
#
loop_
_entity_poly.entity_id
_entity_poly.type
_entity_poly.pdbx_seq_one_letter_code
_entity_poly.pdbx_strand_id
1 'polypeptide(L)'
;MKFKIFYIGILAILSTNVSNAQKFDKDEFLKDYSGDMVITTQVRGERNKAILRGTEANKNREFVLQNYTGIQPSIYPAWDGGFWPKNKPKSLDDFEIKTEFLDELVNWGVDNGFHIMHHCLIFPNKYFPQWFSKTNYSAEELDFIIEKFVTEVLTANNNKNKIDVFNVINEIFAMGKSGNYRVSGDEKEDCKWMDMGFEKDKSGLTGEAKINDEHPVFVRRVFDIAAKLTDAKLEIRDFNIAFGGKKADGLYQLIKHLKNTGIRVDAIGFQCHLNVGIKYDYKKLERNIKR
;
A
#
# COMPACT_ATOMS: atom_id res chain seq x y z
N MET A 1 -57.91 -4.27 -52.66
CA MET A 1 -56.47 -3.93 -52.54
C MET A 1 -56.11 -4.06 -51.05
N LYS A 2 -55.47 -5.17 -50.65
CA LYS A 2 -55.22 -5.50 -49.22
C LYS A 2 -53.88 -4.91 -48.77
N PHE A 3 -53.91 -4.05 -47.76
CA PHE A 3 -52.73 -3.54 -47.06
C PHE A 3 -52.02 -4.69 -46.33
N LYS A 4 -50.70 -4.83 -46.52
CA LYS A 4 -49.83 -5.64 -45.66
C LYS A 4 -48.91 -4.70 -44.89
N ILE A 5 -49.15 -4.62 -43.59
CA ILE A 5 -48.28 -3.96 -42.61
C ILE A 5 -47.03 -4.84 -42.45
N PHE A 6 -45.86 -4.28 -42.73
CA PHE A 6 -44.57 -4.92 -42.44
C PHE A 6 -44.19 -4.62 -40.98
N TYR A 7 -44.19 -5.65 -40.14
CA TYR A 7 -43.57 -5.60 -38.82
C TYR A 7 -42.05 -5.70 -38.97
N ILE A 8 -41.33 -4.63 -38.66
CA ILE A 8 -39.87 -4.65 -38.52
C ILE A 8 -39.57 -5.18 -37.11
N GLY A 9 -39.07 -6.42 -37.05
CA GLY A 9 -38.57 -7.00 -35.81
C GLY A 9 -37.25 -6.34 -35.41
N ILE A 10 -37.22 -5.73 -34.22
CA ILE A 10 -36.00 -5.24 -33.59
C ILE A 10 -35.18 -6.44 -33.12
N LEU A 11 -34.03 -6.70 -33.76
CA LEU A 11 -33.04 -7.65 -33.25
C LEU A 11 -32.32 -7.00 -32.06
N ALA A 12 -32.70 -7.38 -30.84
CA ALA A 12 -31.93 -7.06 -29.66
C ALA A 12 -30.65 -7.90 -29.65
N ILE A 13 -29.50 -7.27 -29.95
CA ILE A 13 -28.19 -7.88 -29.76
C ILE A 13 -27.93 -7.90 -28.25
N LEU A 14 -28.22 -9.02 -27.61
CA LEU A 14 -27.79 -9.34 -26.26
C LEU A 14 -26.27 -9.54 -26.30
N SER A 15 -25.50 -8.51 -25.96
CA SER A 15 -24.08 -8.67 -25.63
C SER A 15 -23.99 -9.45 -24.32
N THR A 16 -23.81 -10.77 -24.41
CA THR A 16 -23.40 -11.56 -23.26
C THR A 16 -21.99 -11.12 -22.88
N ASN A 17 -21.83 -10.49 -21.72
CA ASN A 17 -20.52 -10.33 -21.09
C ASN A 17 -20.04 -11.72 -20.70
N VAL A 18 -19.41 -12.42 -21.65
CA VAL A 18 -18.69 -13.66 -21.37
C VAL A 18 -17.42 -13.25 -20.64
N SER A 19 -17.41 -13.41 -19.32
CA SER A 19 -16.16 -13.43 -18.57
C SER A 19 -15.40 -14.68 -19.00
N ASN A 20 -14.44 -14.54 -19.92
CA ASN A 20 -13.52 -15.62 -20.26
C ASN A 20 -12.61 -15.87 -19.06
N ALA A 21 -13.02 -16.76 -18.16
CA ALA A 21 -12.11 -17.32 -17.17
C ALA A 21 -11.06 -18.16 -17.91
N GLN A 22 -9.79 -17.98 -17.57
CA GLN A 22 -8.74 -18.89 -18.04
C GLN A 22 -9.07 -20.30 -17.56
N LYS A 23 -8.85 -21.32 -18.41
CA LYS A 23 -9.09 -22.71 -18.04
C LYS A 23 -8.01 -23.14 -17.05
N PHE A 24 -8.42 -23.74 -15.94
CA PHE A 24 -7.49 -24.31 -14.98
C PHE A 24 -6.76 -25.51 -15.59
N ASP A 25 -5.45 -25.51 -15.46
CA ASP A 25 -4.51 -26.56 -15.77
C ASP A 25 -3.69 -26.88 -14.51
N LYS A 26 -3.60 -28.17 -14.18
CA LYS A 26 -2.92 -28.67 -12.98
C LYS A 26 -1.39 -28.70 -13.12
N ASP A 27 -0.88 -28.61 -14.35
CA ASP A 27 0.54 -28.69 -14.66
C ASP A 27 1.16 -27.28 -14.80
N GLU A 28 0.35 -26.22 -14.78
CA GLU A 28 0.74 -24.81 -14.79
C GLU A 28 0.91 -24.24 -13.37
N PHE A 29 1.78 -23.25 -13.21
CA PHE A 29 1.94 -22.50 -11.97
C PHE A 29 1.10 -21.22 -11.97
N LEU A 30 0.93 -20.60 -10.79
CA LEU A 30 0.09 -19.41 -10.66
C LEU A 30 0.53 -18.25 -11.58
N LYS A 31 1.84 -18.05 -11.76
CA LYS A 31 2.37 -17.00 -12.65
C LYS A 31 2.01 -17.19 -14.12
N ASP A 32 1.73 -18.41 -14.56
CA ASP A 32 1.38 -18.69 -15.96
C ASP A 32 -0.03 -18.17 -16.31
N TYR A 33 -0.83 -17.86 -15.29
CA TYR A 33 -2.14 -17.21 -15.40
C TYR A 33 -2.06 -15.67 -15.33
N SER A 34 -0.87 -15.09 -15.15
CA SER A 34 -0.74 -13.66 -14.85
C SER A 34 -1.23 -12.75 -15.97
N GLY A 35 -1.06 -13.15 -17.23
CA GLY A 35 -1.25 -12.27 -18.38
C GLY A 35 -0.44 -10.98 -18.17
N ASP A 36 -1.10 -9.82 -18.27
CA ASP A 36 -0.48 -8.51 -18.05
C ASP A 36 -0.33 -8.12 -16.56
N MET A 37 -0.83 -8.93 -15.62
CA MET A 37 -0.78 -8.64 -14.19
C MET A 37 0.54 -9.09 -13.57
N VAL A 38 1.00 -8.37 -12.55
CA VAL A 38 2.05 -8.85 -11.66
C VAL A 38 1.41 -9.65 -10.53
N ILE A 39 1.82 -10.91 -10.36
CA ILE A 39 1.39 -11.74 -9.24
C ILE A 39 2.54 -11.80 -8.24
N THR A 40 2.36 -11.13 -7.11
CA THR A 40 3.37 -11.06 -6.04
C THR A 40 3.01 -11.89 -4.82
N THR A 41 4.00 -12.26 -4.03
CA THR A 41 3.81 -12.82 -2.68
C THR A 41 4.58 -12.06 -1.61
N GLN A 42 4.05 -12.03 -0.38
CA GLN A 42 4.78 -11.47 0.74
C GLN A 42 6.01 -12.34 1.04
N VAL A 43 7.17 -11.70 1.15
CA VAL A 43 8.41 -12.31 1.65
C VAL A 43 8.95 -11.49 2.82
N ARG A 44 9.56 -12.15 3.80
CA ARG A 44 10.09 -11.52 5.02
C ARG A 44 11.60 -11.65 5.08
N GLY A 45 12.26 -10.66 5.70
CA GLY A 45 13.72 -10.65 5.88
C GLY A 45 14.21 -11.67 6.90
N GLU A 46 13.47 -11.87 7.99
CA GLU A 46 13.77 -12.85 9.04
C GLU A 46 12.55 -13.70 9.42
N ARG A 47 12.83 -14.79 10.18
CA ARG A 47 11.98 -15.90 10.68
C ARG A 47 12.22 -17.22 9.96
N ASN A 48 11.84 -18.34 10.59
CA ASN A 48 11.94 -19.71 10.05
C ASN A 48 11.25 -19.91 8.69
N LYS A 49 10.40 -18.97 8.27
CA LYS A 49 9.66 -18.98 6.99
C LYS A 49 10.14 -17.91 6.00
N ALA A 50 11.29 -17.28 6.22
CA ALA A 50 11.89 -16.38 5.22
C ALA A 50 12.34 -17.18 3.98
N ILE A 51 12.67 -16.47 2.90
CA ILE A 51 13.13 -17.09 1.63
C ILE A 51 14.67 -17.15 1.51
N LEU A 52 15.40 -16.34 2.29
CA LEU A 52 16.86 -16.29 2.23
C LEU A 52 17.54 -17.00 3.41
N ARG A 53 16.81 -17.24 4.50
CA ARG A 53 17.35 -17.79 5.75
C ARG A 53 16.30 -18.55 6.56
N GLY A 54 16.75 -19.40 7.48
CA GLY A 54 15.88 -20.28 8.27
C GLY A 54 15.71 -21.67 7.65
N THR A 55 15.11 -22.58 8.41
CA THR A 55 15.02 -24.01 8.05
C THR A 55 14.15 -24.28 6.83
N GLU A 56 13.13 -23.45 6.57
CA GLU A 56 12.22 -23.61 5.42
C GLU A 56 12.66 -22.77 4.21
N ALA A 57 13.80 -22.10 4.25
CA ALA A 57 14.19 -21.10 3.25
C ALA A 57 14.24 -21.65 1.83
N ASN A 58 14.88 -22.82 1.64
CA ASN A 58 15.01 -23.46 0.33
C ASN A 58 13.64 -23.75 -0.28
N LYS A 59 12.77 -24.43 0.49
CA LYS A 59 11.42 -24.78 0.07
C LYS A 59 10.58 -23.54 -0.25
N ASN A 60 10.63 -22.51 0.59
CA ASN A 60 9.89 -21.28 0.34
C ASN A 60 10.40 -20.58 -0.92
N ARG A 61 11.73 -20.47 -1.09
CA ARG A 61 12.34 -19.86 -2.27
C ARG A 61 11.97 -20.57 -3.56
N GLU A 62 12.05 -21.90 -3.59
CA GLU A 62 11.61 -22.71 -4.73
C GLU A 62 10.14 -22.48 -5.05
N PHE A 63 9.27 -22.48 -4.03
CA PHE A 63 7.86 -22.19 -4.20
C PHE A 63 7.62 -20.79 -4.79
N VAL A 64 8.37 -19.78 -4.32
CA VAL A 64 8.25 -18.41 -4.84
C VAL A 64 8.67 -18.35 -6.32
N LEU A 65 9.82 -18.92 -6.68
CA LEU A 65 10.35 -18.96 -8.05
C LEU A 65 9.40 -19.63 -9.04
N GLN A 66 8.70 -20.67 -8.60
CA GLN A 66 7.74 -21.40 -9.41
C GLN A 66 6.45 -20.61 -9.65
N ASN A 67 5.94 -19.88 -8.65
CA ASN A 67 4.55 -19.42 -8.67
C ASN A 67 4.34 -17.92 -8.89
N TYR A 68 5.36 -17.07 -8.75
CA TYR A 68 5.16 -15.63 -8.74
C TYR A 68 6.03 -14.92 -9.79
N THR A 69 5.55 -13.79 -10.27
CA THR A 69 6.30 -12.86 -11.14
C THR A 69 6.95 -11.72 -10.36
N GLY A 70 6.68 -11.66 -9.05
CA GLY A 70 7.24 -10.65 -8.17
C GLY A 70 7.17 -11.00 -6.69
N ILE A 71 7.79 -10.15 -5.88
CA ILE A 71 7.78 -10.26 -4.42
C ILE A 71 7.33 -8.95 -3.78
N GLN A 72 6.77 -9.08 -2.58
CA GLN A 72 6.44 -7.97 -1.70
C GLN A 72 7.31 -8.05 -0.42
N PRO A 73 8.54 -7.52 -0.44
CA PRO A 73 9.39 -7.47 0.76
C PRO A 73 8.66 -6.74 1.88
N SER A 74 8.48 -7.43 3.01
CA SER A 74 7.83 -6.89 4.20
C SER A 74 8.80 -6.76 5.37
N ILE A 75 9.38 -5.58 5.49
CA ILE A 75 10.24 -5.17 6.61
C ILE A 75 9.50 -4.06 7.36
N TYR A 76 9.31 -4.23 8.66
CA TYR A 76 8.59 -3.26 9.50
C TYR A 76 9.59 -2.41 10.27
N PRO A 77 9.24 -1.18 10.68
CA PRO A 77 10.13 -0.36 11.49
C PRO A 77 10.60 -1.05 12.78
N ALA A 78 9.71 -1.73 13.50
CA ALA A 78 9.99 -2.26 14.85
C ALA A 78 10.46 -3.72 14.96
N TRP A 79 10.25 -4.55 13.93
CA TRP A 79 10.32 -6.01 14.05
C TRP A 79 11.26 -6.64 13.03
N ASP A 80 11.79 -7.83 13.36
CA ASP A 80 12.47 -8.74 12.42
C ASP A 80 13.61 -8.08 11.61
N GLY A 81 14.68 -7.64 12.28
CA GLY A 81 15.75 -6.89 11.61
C GLY A 81 15.29 -5.54 11.05
N GLY A 82 14.19 -5.01 11.60
CA GLY A 82 13.47 -3.84 11.12
C GLY A 82 14.30 -2.57 10.99
N PHE A 83 13.72 -1.59 10.30
CA PHE A 83 14.45 -0.38 9.90
C PHE A 83 14.98 0.46 11.08
N TRP A 84 14.29 0.44 12.22
CA TRP A 84 14.53 1.38 13.32
C TRP A 84 15.28 0.73 14.48
N PRO A 85 16.05 1.52 15.26
CA PRO A 85 16.76 1.01 16.42
C PRO A 85 15.77 0.49 17.47
N LYS A 86 16.09 -0.67 18.04
CA LYS A 86 15.27 -1.31 19.07
C LYS A 86 15.12 -0.44 20.33
N ASN A 87 16.17 0.29 20.67
CA ASN A 87 16.22 1.20 21.81
C ASN A 87 16.19 2.64 21.33
N LYS A 88 15.66 3.54 22.17
CA LYS A 88 15.65 4.98 21.89
C LYS A 88 17.10 5.48 21.73
N PRO A 89 17.44 6.16 20.62
CA PRO A 89 18.75 6.79 20.49
C PRO A 89 18.90 7.95 21.50
N LYS A 90 20.14 8.33 21.84
CA LYS A 90 20.39 9.42 22.81
C LYS A 90 19.96 10.78 22.25
N SER A 91 20.09 10.94 20.93
CA SER A 91 19.70 12.12 20.17
C SER A 91 19.20 11.71 18.78
N LEU A 92 18.63 12.65 18.02
CA LEU A 92 18.27 12.40 16.62
C LEU A 92 19.49 12.23 15.70
N ASP A 93 20.67 12.72 16.10
CA ASP A 93 21.92 12.50 15.37
C ASP A 93 22.35 11.02 15.45
N ASP A 94 22.00 10.31 16.53
CA ASP A 94 22.26 8.89 16.73
C ASP A 94 21.13 7.99 16.15
N PHE A 95 20.16 8.56 15.43
CA PHE A 95 19.05 7.80 14.86
C PHE A 95 19.48 7.11 13.56
N GLU A 96 19.85 5.83 13.64
CA GLU A 96 20.31 5.05 12.49
C GLU A 96 19.18 4.23 11.85
N ILE A 97 19.06 4.28 10.52
CA ILE A 97 18.18 3.41 9.74
C ILE A 97 18.96 2.20 9.21
N LYS A 98 18.39 1.01 9.35
CA LYS A 98 18.98 -0.25 8.86
C LYS A 98 18.18 -0.82 7.71
N THR A 99 18.80 -0.99 6.55
CA THR A 99 18.13 -1.48 5.32
C THR A 99 18.56 -2.88 4.90
N GLU A 100 19.51 -3.48 5.62
CA GLU A 100 20.17 -4.76 5.30
C GLU A 100 19.20 -5.83 4.76
N PHE A 101 18.11 -6.05 5.50
CA PHE A 101 17.10 -7.07 5.17
C PHE A 101 16.25 -6.73 3.96
N LEU A 102 15.95 -5.44 3.76
CA LEU A 102 15.27 -5.00 2.56
C LEU A 102 16.20 -5.17 1.36
N ASP A 103 17.45 -4.72 1.49
CA ASP A 103 18.45 -4.70 0.42
C ASP A 103 18.73 -6.11 -0.11
N GLU A 104 18.86 -7.09 0.79
CA GLU A 104 19.02 -8.50 0.41
C GLU A 104 17.82 -9.04 -0.37
N LEU A 105 16.59 -8.76 0.08
CA LEU A 105 15.38 -9.22 -0.61
C LEU A 105 15.22 -8.54 -1.97
N VAL A 106 15.54 -7.25 -2.05
CA VAL A 106 15.51 -6.47 -3.29
C VAL A 106 16.52 -7.03 -4.27
N ASN A 107 17.78 -7.23 -3.85
CA ASN A 107 18.82 -7.79 -4.71
C ASN A 107 18.45 -9.18 -5.20
N TRP A 108 17.94 -10.04 -4.31
CA TRP A 108 17.46 -11.36 -4.71
C TRP A 108 16.30 -11.28 -5.72
N GLY A 109 15.36 -10.36 -5.54
CA GLY A 109 14.29 -10.12 -6.50
C GLY A 109 14.83 -9.72 -7.88
N VAL A 110 15.75 -8.75 -7.92
CA VAL A 110 16.38 -8.28 -9.16
C VAL A 110 17.12 -9.42 -9.86
N ASP A 111 17.92 -10.20 -9.13
CA ASP A 111 18.70 -11.32 -9.68
C ASP A 111 17.81 -12.41 -10.30
N ASN A 112 16.55 -12.51 -9.87
CA ASN A 112 15.57 -13.48 -10.37
C ASN A 112 14.53 -12.87 -11.32
N GLY A 113 14.75 -11.63 -11.79
CA GLY A 113 13.87 -10.96 -12.74
C GLY A 113 12.47 -10.66 -12.20
N PHE A 114 12.35 -10.49 -10.88
CA PHE A 114 11.08 -10.23 -10.23
C PHE A 114 10.74 -8.75 -10.17
N HIS A 115 9.44 -8.47 -10.29
CA HIS A 115 8.89 -7.19 -9.85
C HIS A 115 8.93 -7.08 -8.32
N ILE A 116 9.25 -5.90 -7.82
CA ILE A 116 9.43 -5.65 -6.39
C ILE A 116 8.44 -4.58 -5.93
N MET A 117 7.54 -4.99 -5.05
CA MET A 117 6.59 -4.08 -4.39
C MET A 117 6.92 -3.99 -2.90
N HIS A 118 7.57 -2.92 -2.48
CA HIS A 118 7.90 -2.71 -1.07
C HIS A 118 6.64 -2.51 -0.21
N HIS A 119 6.61 -3.11 0.98
CA HIS A 119 5.60 -2.86 2.00
C HIS A 119 6.23 -2.84 3.41
N CYS A 120 6.24 -1.75 4.16
CA CYS A 120 5.80 -0.37 3.89
C CYS A 120 6.55 0.58 4.86
N LEU A 121 6.60 1.88 4.57
CA LEU A 121 7.34 2.85 5.39
C LEU A 121 6.52 3.34 6.60
N ILE A 122 5.38 3.98 6.36
CA ILE A 122 4.62 4.66 7.41
C ILE A 122 3.35 3.90 7.77
N PHE A 123 3.09 3.80 9.08
CA PHE A 123 2.05 2.99 9.70
C PHE A 123 1.54 3.63 11.01
N PRO A 124 0.49 3.05 11.65
CA PRO A 124 0.16 3.30 13.05
C PRO A 124 1.27 2.84 14.02
N ASN A 125 1.21 3.34 15.24
CA ASN A 125 2.24 3.17 16.27
C ASN A 125 2.65 1.71 16.53
N LYS A 126 1.73 0.74 16.39
CA LYS A 126 2.03 -0.69 16.61
C LYS A 126 3.19 -1.23 15.76
N TYR A 127 3.51 -0.62 14.62
CA TYR A 127 4.59 -1.05 13.73
C TYR A 127 5.92 -0.33 13.99
N PHE A 128 5.94 0.63 14.91
CA PHE A 128 7.13 1.38 15.33
C PHE A 128 7.60 0.92 16.72
N PRO A 129 8.90 1.07 17.04
CA PRO A 129 9.39 0.78 18.39
C PRO A 129 8.59 1.59 19.42
N GLN A 130 8.25 0.98 20.56
CA GLN A 130 7.40 1.62 21.57
C GLN A 130 7.97 2.96 22.10
N TRP A 131 9.29 3.13 22.08
CA TRP A 131 9.92 4.37 22.49
C TRP A 131 9.57 5.56 21.58
N PHE A 132 9.20 5.31 20.32
CA PHE A 132 8.85 6.36 19.36
C PHE A 132 7.56 7.05 19.76
N SER A 133 6.47 6.29 19.93
CA SER A 133 5.16 6.87 20.27
C SER A 133 5.15 7.54 21.65
N LYS A 134 5.99 7.06 22.58
CA LYS A 134 6.16 7.62 23.93
C LYS A 134 7.10 8.82 24.03
N THR A 135 7.79 9.18 22.97
CA THR A 135 8.66 10.36 22.99
C THR A 135 7.86 11.60 22.59
N ASN A 136 8.07 12.68 23.34
CA ASN A 136 7.54 13.99 22.97
C ASN A 136 8.46 14.62 21.93
N TYR A 137 7.97 14.78 20.71
CA TYR A 137 8.70 15.39 19.60
C TYR A 137 8.03 16.71 19.22
N SER A 138 8.81 17.68 18.74
CA SER A 138 8.27 18.79 17.96
C SER A 138 7.84 18.32 16.57
N ALA A 139 7.06 19.15 15.87
CA ALA A 139 6.70 18.87 14.48
C ALA A 139 7.94 18.84 13.56
N GLU A 140 8.93 19.67 13.84
CA GLU A 140 10.21 19.73 13.10
C GLU A 140 11.06 18.48 13.34
N GLU A 141 11.08 17.94 14.56
CA GLU A 141 11.76 16.68 14.85
C GLU A 141 11.10 15.50 14.12
N LEU A 142 9.76 15.46 14.06
CA LEU A 142 9.05 14.44 13.27
C LEU A 142 9.29 14.60 11.76
N ASP A 143 9.36 15.83 11.26
CA ASP A 143 9.70 16.11 9.87
C ASP A 143 11.11 15.60 9.51
N PHE A 144 12.09 15.89 10.36
CA PHE A 144 13.46 15.38 10.23
C PHE A 144 13.49 13.85 10.18
N ILE A 145 12.78 13.17 11.09
CA ILE A 145 12.72 11.71 11.13
C ILE A 145 12.10 11.15 9.84
N ILE A 146 11.00 11.74 9.34
CA ILE A 146 10.38 11.33 8.07
C ILE A 146 11.36 11.51 6.91
N GLU A 147 12.00 12.67 6.80
CA GLU A 147 12.95 12.94 5.72
C GLU A 147 14.11 11.96 5.73
N LYS A 148 14.73 11.75 6.89
CA LYS A 148 15.82 10.79 7.06
C LYS A 148 15.37 9.36 6.74
N PHE A 149 14.26 8.92 7.30
CA PHE A 149 13.79 7.54 7.13
C PHE A 149 13.41 7.23 5.67
N VAL A 150 12.61 8.09 5.03
CA VAL A 150 12.20 7.88 3.63
C VAL A 150 13.42 7.96 2.71
N THR A 151 14.30 8.95 2.92
CA THR A 151 15.49 9.13 2.07
C THR A 151 16.44 7.95 2.17
N GLU A 152 16.78 7.50 3.39
CA GLU A 152 17.73 6.40 3.58
C GLU A 152 17.18 5.08 3.03
N VAL A 153 15.91 4.74 3.25
CA VAL A 153 15.33 3.50 2.70
C VAL A 153 15.30 3.50 1.17
N LEU A 154 14.88 4.62 0.56
CA LEU A 154 14.81 4.72 -0.90
C LEU A 154 16.21 4.74 -1.54
N THR A 155 17.19 5.40 -0.93
CA THR A 155 18.50 5.58 -1.57
C THR A 155 19.49 4.45 -1.29
N ALA A 156 19.36 3.77 -0.14
CA ALA A 156 20.16 2.61 0.20
C ALA A 156 20.11 1.55 -0.91
N ASN A 157 21.24 0.90 -1.19
CA ASN A 157 21.34 -0.17 -2.19
C ASN A 157 20.78 0.21 -3.59
N ASN A 158 20.65 1.52 -3.90
CA ASN A 158 19.97 2.02 -5.09
C ASN A 158 18.51 1.53 -5.22
N ASN A 159 17.84 1.29 -4.08
CA ASN A 159 16.47 0.77 -4.01
C ASN A 159 15.47 1.61 -4.83
N LYS A 160 15.68 2.93 -4.89
CA LYS A 160 14.90 3.89 -5.69
C LYS A 160 14.80 3.55 -7.16
N ASN A 161 15.72 2.76 -7.71
CA ASN A 161 15.72 2.33 -9.10
C ASN A 161 15.47 0.82 -9.27
N LYS A 162 15.46 0.05 -8.17
CA LYS A 162 15.26 -1.40 -8.18
C LYS A 162 13.84 -1.81 -7.79
N ILE A 163 13.15 -0.98 -7.01
CA ILE A 163 11.79 -1.24 -6.53
C ILE A 163 10.80 -0.60 -7.48
N ASP A 164 9.81 -1.36 -7.98
CA ASP A 164 8.79 -0.88 -8.92
C ASP A 164 7.71 -0.05 -8.22
N VAL A 165 7.38 -0.42 -6.97
CA VAL A 165 6.30 0.18 -6.19
C VAL A 165 6.73 0.33 -4.74
N PHE A 166 6.67 1.55 -4.21
CA PHE A 166 6.81 1.81 -2.78
C PHE A 166 5.44 2.00 -2.15
N ASN A 167 5.02 1.09 -1.27
CA ASN A 167 3.98 1.43 -0.31
C ASN A 167 4.57 2.35 0.76
N VAL A 168 4.30 3.65 0.61
CA VAL A 168 4.86 4.70 1.46
C VAL A 168 4.04 4.90 2.73
N ILE A 169 2.73 4.67 2.66
CA ILE A 169 1.79 4.88 3.76
C ILE A 169 0.76 3.74 3.79
N ASN A 170 0.55 3.14 4.95
CA ASN A 170 -0.45 2.10 5.15
C ASN A 170 -1.30 2.36 6.40
N GLU A 171 -2.62 2.14 6.28
CA GLU A 171 -3.58 2.12 7.41
C GLU A 171 -3.73 3.44 8.20
N ILE A 172 -3.87 4.58 7.52
CA ILE A 172 -3.96 5.89 8.18
C ILE A 172 -5.32 6.19 8.81
N PHE A 173 -6.37 5.49 8.39
CA PHE A 173 -7.72 5.72 8.90
C PHE A 173 -7.96 4.89 10.15
N ALA A 174 -8.79 5.41 11.06
CA ALA A 174 -9.19 4.72 12.28
C ALA A 174 -9.82 3.35 11.96
N MET A 175 -9.77 2.43 12.92
CA MET A 175 -10.27 1.04 12.76
C MET A 175 -11.75 0.95 12.36
N GLY A 176 -12.53 1.99 12.66
CA GLY A 176 -13.91 2.12 12.20
C GLY A 176 -14.03 2.24 10.68
N LYS A 177 -15.27 2.34 10.19
CA LYS A 177 -15.57 2.50 8.76
C LYS A 177 -15.93 3.94 8.38
N SER A 178 -15.67 4.92 9.25
CA SER A 178 -16.08 6.31 9.09
C SER A 178 -15.26 7.08 8.06
N GLY A 179 -14.01 6.68 7.79
CA GLY A 179 -13.08 7.45 6.96
C GLY A 179 -12.41 8.62 7.68
N ASN A 180 -12.55 8.70 9.00
CA ASN A 180 -11.77 9.61 9.83
C ASN A 180 -10.37 9.03 10.07
N TYR A 181 -9.37 9.90 10.16
CA TYR A 181 -8.00 9.51 10.48
C TYR A 181 -7.89 8.92 11.88
N ARG A 182 -6.81 8.15 12.10
CA ARG A 182 -6.34 7.85 13.45
C ARG A 182 -6.00 9.15 14.18
N VAL A 183 -6.07 9.12 15.51
CA VAL A 183 -5.70 10.25 16.35
C VAL A 183 -4.21 10.24 16.65
N SER A 184 -3.70 11.39 17.11
CA SER A 184 -2.41 11.39 17.81
C SER A 184 -2.55 10.73 19.17
N GLY A 185 -1.48 10.11 19.63
CA GLY A 185 -1.37 9.45 20.92
C GLY A 185 -0.25 8.42 20.93
N ASP A 186 -0.10 7.73 22.05
CA ASP A 186 0.95 6.73 22.27
C ASP A 186 0.44 5.28 22.25
N GLU A 187 -0.86 5.07 22.06
CA GLU A 187 -1.47 3.75 21.98
C GLU A 187 -1.17 3.05 20.64
N LYS A 188 -1.35 1.73 20.61
CA LYS A 188 -0.99 0.88 19.46
C LYS A 188 -1.69 1.26 18.15
N GLU A 189 -2.95 1.71 18.25
CA GLU A 189 -3.78 2.07 17.09
C GLU A 189 -3.79 3.58 16.82
N ASP A 190 -3.08 4.38 17.62
CA ASP A 190 -2.84 5.79 17.34
C ASP A 190 -1.75 5.95 16.26
N CYS A 191 -1.59 7.17 15.78
CA CYS A 191 -0.58 7.50 14.77
C CYS A 191 0.21 8.74 15.24
N LYS A 192 1.42 8.53 15.77
CA LYS A 192 2.29 9.61 16.28
C LYS A 192 2.56 10.72 15.26
N TRP A 193 2.58 10.37 13.97
CA TRP A 193 2.78 11.31 12.87
C TRP A 193 1.70 12.40 12.78
N MET A 194 0.54 12.20 13.42
CA MET A 194 -0.51 13.20 13.52
C MET A 194 -0.09 14.43 14.35
N ASP A 195 0.95 14.33 15.19
CA ASP A 195 1.51 15.46 15.95
C ASP A 195 2.10 16.56 15.05
N MET A 196 2.40 16.26 13.78
CA MET A 196 2.82 17.28 12.81
C MET A 196 1.69 18.24 12.42
N GLY A 197 0.46 17.98 12.85
CA GLY A 197 -0.70 18.81 12.58
C GLY A 197 -1.38 18.51 11.24
N PHE A 198 -2.34 19.36 10.90
CA PHE A 198 -3.28 19.17 9.80
C PHE A 198 -3.33 20.41 8.89
N GLU A 199 -3.54 20.17 7.59
CA GLU A 199 -3.75 21.21 6.58
C GLU A 199 -5.19 21.16 6.05
N LYS A 200 -5.74 22.32 5.68
CA LYS A 200 -7.12 22.42 5.20
C LYS A 200 -7.34 21.59 3.94
N ASP A 201 -8.52 20.97 3.86
CA ASP A 201 -8.94 20.23 2.68
C ASP A 201 -8.94 21.09 1.42
N LYS A 202 -8.44 20.50 0.33
CA LYS A 202 -8.33 21.08 -1.01
C LYS A 202 -8.86 20.11 -2.08
N SER A 203 -9.57 19.06 -1.67
CA SER A 203 -10.16 18.06 -2.56
C SER A 203 -11.23 18.64 -3.51
N GLY A 204 -11.86 19.74 -3.10
CA GLY A 204 -13.02 20.33 -3.79
C GLY A 204 -14.32 19.57 -3.56
N LEU A 205 -14.33 18.54 -2.71
CA LEU A 205 -15.53 17.78 -2.36
C LEU A 205 -16.38 18.55 -1.33
N THR A 206 -17.70 18.38 -1.42
CA THR A 206 -18.69 19.04 -0.55
C THR A 206 -19.75 18.03 -0.10
N GLY A 207 -20.53 18.40 0.92
CA GLY A 207 -21.63 17.55 1.42
C GLY A 207 -21.13 16.18 1.89
N GLU A 208 -21.89 15.12 1.61
CA GLU A 208 -21.57 13.76 2.08
C GLU A 208 -20.28 13.16 1.51
N ALA A 209 -19.76 13.71 0.41
CA ALA A 209 -18.50 13.29 -0.19
C ALA A 209 -17.27 13.88 0.53
N LYS A 210 -17.46 14.93 1.34
CA LYS A 210 -16.41 15.52 2.17
C LYS A 210 -16.45 14.85 3.55
N ILE A 211 -15.48 13.97 3.82
CA ILE A 211 -15.41 13.21 5.08
C ILE A 211 -14.67 13.99 6.16
N ASN A 212 -13.52 14.58 5.80
CA ASN A 212 -12.65 15.29 6.72
C ASN A 212 -12.52 16.77 6.31
N ASP A 213 -12.44 17.69 7.28
CA ASP A 213 -12.21 19.12 6.99
C ASP A 213 -10.73 19.45 6.76
N GLU A 214 -9.85 18.58 7.24
CA GLU A 214 -8.39 18.75 7.26
C GLU A 214 -7.71 17.40 6.99
N HIS A 215 -6.46 17.43 6.54
CA HIS A 215 -5.65 16.26 6.23
C HIS A 215 -4.32 16.31 7.00
N PRO A 216 -3.77 15.17 7.47
CA PRO A 216 -2.51 15.17 8.19
C PRO A 216 -1.34 15.61 7.31
N VAL A 217 -0.56 16.58 7.78
CA VAL A 217 0.56 17.18 7.00
C VAL A 217 1.60 16.13 6.61
N PHE A 218 1.85 15.16 7.48
CA PHE A 218 2.85 14.11 7.24
C PHE A 218 2.57 13.30 5.97
N VAL A 219 1.29 13.14 5.58
CA VAL A 219 0.92 12.37 4.39
C VAL A 219 1.51 13.03 3.15
N ARG A 220 1.23 14.32 2.97
CA ARG A 220 1.80 15.10 1.87
C ARG A 220 3.32 15.07 1.90
N ARG A 221 3.91 15.23 3.08
CA ARG A 221 5.38 15.28 3.25
C ARG A 221 6.07 14.01 2.79
N VAL A 222 5.58 12.83 3.21
CA VAL A 222 6.14 11.53 2.83
C VAL A 222 6.10 11.34 1.31
N PHE A 223 4.97 11.66 0.68
CA PHE A 223 4.84 11.56 -0.78
C PHE A 223 5.74 12.56 -1.52
N ASP A 224 5.85 13.80 -1.04
CA ASP A 224 6.72 14.82 -1.65
C ASP A 224 8.20 14.41 -1.62
N ILE A 225 8.69 13.87 -0.50
CA ILE A 225 10.06 13.36 -0.40
C ILE A 225 10.27 12.19 -1.36
N ALA A 226 9.39 11.18 -1.32
CA ALA A 226 9.52 10.01 -2.15
C ALA A 226 9.49 10.36 -3.65
N ALA A 227 8.60 11.25 -4.07
CA ALA A 227 8.45 11.66 -5.47
C ALA A 227 9.69 12.35 -6.04
N LYS A 228 10.47 13.03 -5.19
CA LYS A 228 11.75 13.67 -5.58
C LYS A 228 12.90 12.69 -5.72
N LEU A 229 12.80 11.50 -5.13
CA LEU A 229 13.90 10.53 -5.03
C LEU A 229 13.80 9.39 -6.03
N THR A 230 12.60 9.02 -6.48
CA THR A 230 12.37 7.83 -7.32
C THR A 230 11.29 8.08 -8.38
N ASP A 231 11.39 7.35 -9.49
CA ASP A 231 10.34 7.24 -10.52
C ASP A 231 9.42 6.02 -10.30
N ALA A 232 9.68 5.21 -9.27
CA ALA A 232 8.82 4.12 -8.85
C ALA A 232 7.41 4.63 -8.46
N LYS A 233 6.41 3.75 -8.60
CA LYS A 233 5.03 4.08 -8.23
C LYS A 233 4.93 4.27 -6.72
N LEU A 234 4.32 5.36 -6.30
CA LEU A 234 4.06 5.64 -4.88
C LEU A 234 2.63 5.22 -4.51
N GLU A 235 2.54 4.25 -3.61
CA GLU A 235 1.28 3.64 -3.18
C GLU A 235 0.90 4.05 -1.75
N ILE A 236 -0.37 4.43 -1.56
CA ILE A 236 -1.04 4.40 -0.25
C ILE A 236 -2.04 3.24 -0.18
N ARG A 237 -2.07 2.55 0.95
CA ARG A 237 -2.82 1.29 1.12
C ARG A 237 -3.67 1.30 2.39
N ASP A 238 -4.84 0.66 2.34
CA ASP A 238 -5.65 0.44 3.54
C ASP A 238 -6.55 -0.82 3.42
N PHE A 239 -7.05 -1.30 4.56
CA PHE A 239 -8.08 -2.34 4.65
C PHE A 239 -9.50 -1.75 4.70
N ASN A 240 -10.50 -2.59 4.44
CA ASN A 240 -11.93 -2.22 4.47
C ASN A 240 -12.35 -1.10 3.51
N ILE A 241 -11.55 -0.83 2.48
CA ILE A 241 -11.84 0.17 1.45
C ILE A 241 -12.26 -0.45 0.11
N ALA A 242 -12.05 -1.75 -0.09
CA ALA A 242 -12.22 -2.43 -1.39
C ALA A 242 -13.64 -2.33 -1.97
N PHE A 243 -14.65 -2.48 -1.13
CA PHE A 243 -16.06 -2.50 -1.54
C PHE A 243 -16.78 -1.16 -1.35
N GLY A 244 -16.03 -0.06 -1.30
CA GLY A 244 -16.56 1.30 -1.09
C GLY A 244 -16.93 1.61 0.37
N GLY A 245 -17.73 2.66 0.55
CA GLY A 245 -18.16 3.16 1.86
C GLY A 245 -17.30 4.31 2.39
N LYS A 246 -17.68 4.88 3.53
CA LYS A 246 -17.10 6.14 4.03
C LYS A 246 -15.58 6.11 4.23
N LYS A 247 -15.00 4.97 4.62
CA LYS A 247 -13.54 4.78 4.66
C LYS A 247 -12.89 4.90 3.28
N ALA A 248 -13.50 4.29 2.26
CA ALA A 248 -13.04 4.43 0.89
C ALA A 248 -13.24 5.87 0.38
N ASP A 249 -14.31 6.54 0.77
CA ASP A 249 -14.58 7.94 0.41
C ASP A 249 -13.57 8.90 1.06
N GLY A 250 -13.19 8.66 2.31
CA GLY A 250 -12.13 9.40 2.99
C GLY A 250 -10.78 9.27 2.27
N LEU A 251 -10.44 8.05 1.80
CA LEU A 251 -9.24 7.86 0.98
C LEU A 251 -9.36 8.59 -0.36
N TYR A 252 -10.50 8.48 -1.04
CA TYR A 252 -10.73 9.20 -2.30
C TYR A 252 -10.60 10.73 -2.13
N GLN A 253 -11.17 11.28 -1.05
CA GLN A 253 -11.02 12.69 -0.69
C GLN A 253 -9.54 13.06 -0.49
N LEU A 254 -8.79 12.27 0.29
CA LEU A 254 -7.36 12.51 0.52
C LEU A 254 -6.57 12.51 -0.79
N ILE A 255 -6.84 11.57 -1.71
CA ILE A 255 -6.19 11.53 -3.01
C ILE A 255 -6.52 12.75 -3.86
N LYS A 256 -7.76 13.21 -3.86
CA LYS A 256 -8.16 14.45 -4.54
C LYS A 256 -7.43 15.65 -3.94
N HIS A 257 -7.32 15.74 -2.61
CA HIS A 257 -6.56 16.78 -1.93
C HIS A 257 -5.09 16.78 -2.36
N LEU A 258 -4.40 15.63 -2.29
CA LEU A 258 -2.99 15.50 -2.68
C LEU A 258 -2.75 15.87 -4.14
N LYS A 259 -3.59 15.38 -5.06
CA LYS A 259 -3.46 15.71 -6.50
C LYS A 259 -3.69 17.20 -6.75
N ASN A 260 -4.66 17.82 -6.09
CA ASN A 260 -4.94 19.25 -6.21
C ASN A 260 -3.85 20.14 -5.58
N THR A 261 -3.01 19.58 -4.70
CA THR A 261 -1.84 20.26 -4.11
C THR A 261 -0.53 19.94 -4.83
N GLY A 262 -0.58 19.26 -5.98
CA GLY A 262 0.58 18.98 -6.82
C GLY A 262 1.41 17.77 -6.38
N ILE A 263 0.86 16.92 -5.50
CA ILE A 263 1.57 15.77 -4.95
C ILE A 263 1.32 14.53 -5.81
N ARG A 264 2.41 13.85 -6.18
CA ARG A 264 2.37 12.60 -6.95
C ARG A 264 1.88 11.45 -6.06
N VAL A 265 0.81 10.79 -6.49
CA VAL A 265 0.34 9.51 -5.95
C VAL A 265 -0.03 8.64 -7.14
N ASP A 266 0.60 7.48 -7.25
CA ASP A 266 0.54 6.65 -8.46
C ASP A 266 -0.38 5.43 -8.31
N ALA A 267 -0.54 4.93 -7.08
CA ALA A 267 -1.29 3.70 -6.82
C ALA A 267 -2.08 3.74 -5.51
N ILE A 268 -3.20 3.00 -5.50
CA ILE A 268 -4.03 2.76 -4.32
C ILE A 268 -4.07 1.25 -4.04
N GLY A 269 -3.58 0.85 -2.88
CA GLY A 269 -3.56 -0.53 -2.45
C GLY A 269 -4.84 -0.91 -1.71
N PHE A 270 -5.60 -1.86 -2.27
CA PHE A 270 -6.70 -2.52 -1.57
C PHE A 270 -6.18 -3.81 -0.91
N GLN A 271 -6.09 -3.84 0.43
CA GLN A 271 -5.53 -5.03 1.11
C GLN A 271 -6.34 -6.32 0.90
N CYS A 272 -7.65 -6.20 0.68
CA CYS A 272 -8.55 -7.33 0.43
C CYS A 272 -8.41 -8.48 1.45
N HIS A 273 -8.32 -8.15 2.74
CA HIS A 273 -8.48 -9.12 3.82
C HIS A 273 -9.94 -9.59 3.90
N LEU A 274 -10.26 -10.61 3.10
CA LEU A 274 -11.60 -11.18 2.95
C LEU A 274 -11.72 -12.50 3.72
N ASN A 275 -12.92 -12.82 4.15
CA ASN A 275 -13.23 -14.05 4.87
C ASN A 275 -13.98 -15.03 3.98
N VAL A 276 -13.65 -16.31 4.13
CA VAL A 276 -14.40 -17.41 3.51
C VAL A 276 -15.84 -17.41 4.05
N GLY A 277 -16.80 -17.75 3.19
CA GLY A 277 -18.23 -17.82 3.56
C GLY A 277 -18.97 -16.48 3.52
N ILE A 278 -18.28 -15.36 3.31
CA ILE A 278 -18.93 -14.05 3.11
C ILE A 278 -19.21 -13.84 1.61
N LYS A 279 -20.46 -13.49 1.28
CA LYS A 279 -20.83 -13.05 -0.07
C LYS A 279 -20.51 -11.57 -0.24
N TYR A 280 -19.47 -11.29 -1.03
CA TYR A 280 -19.08 -9.94 -1.38
C TYR A 280 -19.79 -9.42 -2.64
N ASP A 281 -20.04 -8.11 -2.70
CA ASP A 281 -20.60 -7.45 -3.87
C ASP A 281 -19.47 -6.99 -4.80
N TYR A 282 -19.06 -7.86 -5.73
CA TYR A 282 -17.99 -7.55 -6.67
C TYR A 282 -18.33 -6.41 -7.65
N LYS A 283 -19.61 -6.08 -7.84
CA LYS A 283 -19.99 -4.88 -8.61
C LYS A 283 -19.65 -3.61 -7.83
N LYS A 284 -19.71 -3.63 -6.48
CA LYS A 284 -19.20 -2.52 -5.65
C LYS A 284 -17.69 -2.39 -5.76
N LEU A 285 -16.95 -3.50 -5.74
CA LEU A 285 -15.49 -3.49 -5.94
C LEU A 285 -15.14 -2.85 -7.28
N GLU A 286 -15.76 -3.32 -8.38
CA GLU A 286 -15.52 -2.78 -9.71
C GLU A 286 -15.82 -1.28 -9.82
N ARG A 287 -16.97 -0.83 -9.30
CA ARG A 287 -17.32 0.60 -9.26
C ARG A 287 -16.31 1.42 -8.45
N ASN A 288 -15.81 0.86 -7.34
CA ASN A 288 -14.87 1.53 -6.46
C ASN A 288 -13.46 1.62 -7.05
N ILE A 289 -13.08 0.68 -7.92
CA ILE A 289 -11.82 0.73 -8.69
C ILE A 289 -11.89 1.80 -9.79
N LYS A 290 -13.06 1.97 -10.43
CA LYS A 290 -13.25 2.87 -11.59
C LYS A 290 -13.36 4.36 -11.28
N ARG A 291 -13.61 4.74 -10.02
CA ARG A 291 -13.83 6.13 -9.59
C ARG A 291 -12.53 6.92 -9.50
#